data_AF-A0A3N5UNY0-F1
#
_entry.id   AF-A0A3N5UNY0-F1
#
_cell.length_a   1.000
_cell.length_b   1.000
_cell.length_c   1.000
_cell.angle_alpha   90.00
_cell.angle_beta   90.00
_cell.angle_gamma   90.00
#
_symmetry.space_group_name_H-M   'P 1'
#
loop_
_entity.id
_entity.type
_entity.pdbx_description
1 polymer ?
#
loop_
_entity_poly.entity_id
_entity_poly.type
_entity_poly.pdbx_seq_one_letter_code
_entity_poly.pdbx_strand_id
1 'polypeptide(L)'
;MLTKPFQKILVGIDGSDKSLEAADYSITLAKNMGAQLIILNVLETEPWYYGEKAYEWASPEELDKVYESEKTKIQKILDDIKQKAKLASILSKRDFDDSKDRRYCEAYSEIC
;
A
#
# COMPACT_ATOMS: atom_id res chain seq x y z
N MET A 1 8.49 -21.37 -22.48
CA MET A 1 7.84 -20.67 -21.35
C MET A 1 8.70 -19.45 -21.03
N LEU A 2 8.18 -18.23 -21.19
CA LEU A 2 8.86 -17.04 -20.70
C LEU A 2 8.70 -17.01 -19.18
N THR A 3 9.78 -17.21 -18.45
CA THR A 3 9.81 -17.11 -16.98
C THR A 3 9.52 -15.66 -16.61
N LYS A 4 8.39 -15.41 -15.93
CA LYS A 4 8.09 -14.09 -15.34
C LYS A 4 9.17 -13.78 -14.30
N PRO A 5 10.06 -12.80 -14.53
CA PRO A 5 11.28 -12.66 -13.72
C PRO A 5 11.00 -12.17 -12.29
N PHE A 6 9.86 -11.51 -12.06
CA PHE A 6 9.40 -11.10 -10.74
C PHE A 6 8.10 -11.79 -10.39
N GLN A 7 8.07 -12.44 -9.22
CA GLN A 7 6.89 -13.11 -8.67
C GLN A 7 6.23 -12.28 -7.56
N LYS A 8 6.99 -11.39 -6.92
CA LYS A 8 6.55 -10.48 -5.86
C LYS A 8 7.18 -9.11 -6.08
N ILE A 9 6.40 -8.06 -5.92
CA ILE A 9 6.80 -6.67 -6.04
C ILE A 9 6.41 -5.96 -4.74
N LEU A 10 7.38 -5.30 -4.10
CA LEU A 10 7.16 -4.46 -2.92
C LEU A 10 7.24 -3.00 -3.36
N VAL A 11 6.25 -2.19 -2.98
CA VAL A 11 6.27 -0.74 -3.14
C VAL A 11 6.15 -0.05 -1.78
N GLY A 12 7.07 0.87 -1.52
CA GLY A 12 7.06 1.73 -0.33
C GLY A 12 6.22 2.98 -0.57
N ILE A 13 5.33 3.29 0.36
CA ILE A 13 4.46 4.47 0.35
C ILE A 13 4.83 5.35 1.53
N ASP A 14 5.31 6.55 1.27
CA ASP A 14 5.60 7.58 2.30
C ASP A 14 4.54 8.70 2.31
N GLY A 15 3.56 8.64 1.41
CA GLY A 15 2.50 9.63 1.28
C GLY A 15 2.83 10.78 0.32
N SER A 16 4.04 10.86 -0.22
CA SER A 16 4.40 11.84 -1.25
C SER A 16 3.76 11.50 -2.61
N ASP A 17 3.54 12.51 -3.45
CA ASP A 17 3.02 12.32 -4.82
C ASP A 17 3.85 11.30 -5.62
N LYS A 18 5.18 11.29 -5.42
CA LYS A 18 6.07 10.34 -6.08
C LYS A 18 5.89 8.90 -5.60
N SER A 19 5.60 8.69 -4.32
CA SER A 19 5.25 7.35 -3.84
C SER A 19 3.91 6.87 -4.41
N LEU A 20 2.95 7.78 -4.63
CA LEU A 20 1.66 7.47 -5.23
C LEU A 20 1.78 7.14 -6.73
N GLU A 21 2.60 7.89 -7.47
CA GLU A 21 2.96 7.57 -8.86
C GLU A 21 3.64 6.19 -8.95
N ALA A 22 4.54 5.89 -8.01
CA ALA A 22 5.20 4.58 -7.93
C ALA A 22 4.20 3.44 -7.62
N ALA A 23 3.17 3.70 -6.82
CA ALA A 23 2.11 2.74 -6.55
C ALA A 23 1.32 2.41 -7.83
N ASP A 24 0.91 3.44 -8.59
CA ASP A 24 0.17 3.27 -9.84
C ASP A 24 1.00 2.49 -10.89
N TYR A 25 2.31 2.78 -10.99
CA TYR A 25 3.22 2.01 -11.84
C TYR A 25 3.36 0.56 -11.38
N SER A 26 3.51 0.34 -10.06
CA SER A 26 3.68 -1.01 -9.48
C SER A 26 2.44 -1.88 -9.69
N ILE A 27 1.24 -1.30 -9.64
CA ILE A 27 -0.01 -2.00 -9.99
C ILE A 27 0.04 -2.51 -11.43
N THR A 28 0.45 -1.65 -12.38
CA THR A 28 0.56 -2.00 -13.79
C THR A 28 1.62 -3.07 -14.03
N LEU A 29 2.78 -2.93 -13.38
CA LEU A 29 3.88 -3.89 -13.49
C LEU A 29 3.49 -5.25 -12.92
N ALA A 30 2.93 -5.29 -11.72
CA ALA A 30 2.47 -6.52 -11.07
C ALA A 30 1.44 -7.26 -11.93
N LYS A 31 0.48 -6.52 -12.49
CA LYS A 31 -0.52 -7.05 -13.43
C LYS A 31 0.12 -7.66 -14.68
N ASN A 32 1.00 -6.94 -15.36
CA ASN A 32 1.65 -7.42 -16.59
C ASN A 32 2.53 -8.66 -16.33
N MET A 33 3.09 -8.76 -15.13
CA MET A 33 3.90 -9.90 -14.72
C MET A 33 3.07 -11.02 -14.07
N GLY A 34 1.79 -10.79 -13.76
CA GLY A 34 1.01 -11.64 -12.85
C GLY A 34 1.77 -11.95 -11.56
N ALA A 35 2.40 -10.93 -11.00
CA ALA A 35 3.13 -10.96 -9.74
C ALA A 35 2.23 -10.49 -8.60
N GLN A 36 2.52 -10.96 -7.39
CA GLN A 36 1.94 -10.45 -6.15
C GLN A 36 2.43 -9.01 -5.89
N LEU A 37 1.53 -8.09 -5.52
CA LEU A 37 1.88 -6.73 -5.12
C LEU A 37 1.75 -6.57 -3.60
N ILE A 38 2.83 -6.12 -2.98
CA ILE A 38 2.92 -5.81 -1.55
C ILE A 38 3.10 -4.30 -1.42
N ILE A 39 2.21 -3.65 -0.68
CA ILE A 39 2.25 -2.23 -0.40
C ILE A 39 2.65 -2.06 1.07
N LEU A 40 3.68 -1.26 1.33
CA LEU A 40 4.22 -1.04 2.67
C LEU A 40 4.34 0.46 2.95
N ASN A 41 3.90 0.88 4.12
CA ASN A 41 4.25 2.18 4.68
C ASN A 41 4.96 1.96 6.03
N VAL A 42 5.87 2.88 6.36
CA VAL A 42 6.48 3.00 7.68
C VAL A 42 5.99 4.33 8.27
N LEU A 43 5.46 4.27 9.49
CA LEU A 43 5.12 5.47 10.26
C LEU A 43 6.32 5.87 11.10
N GLU A 44 6.87 7.06 10.84
CA GLU A 44 7.92 7.68 11.63
C GLU A 44 7.28 8.57 12.70
N THR A 45 7.33 8.12 13.95
CA THR A 45 6.76 8.84 15.11
C THR A 45 7.76 8.98 16.24
N GLU A 46 9.00 9.35 15.90
CA GLU A 46 10.03 9.52 16.91
C GLU A 46 9.79 10.78 17.78
N PRO A 47 10.00 10.70 19.10
CA PRO A 47 9.66 11.79 20.04
C PRO A 47 10.26 13.15 19.70
N TRP A 48 11.43 13.18 19.07
CA TRP A 48 12.14 14.42 18.76
C TRP A 48 11.60 15.16 17.52
N TYR A 49 10.73 14.55 16.72
CA TYR A 49 10.07 15.24 15.61
C TYR A 49 8.90 16.12 16.06
N TYR A 50 8.35 15.84 17.24
CA TYR A 50 7.07 16.40 17.69
C TYR A 50 7.17 17.16 19.02
N GLY A 51 8.37 17.43 19.53
CA GLY A 51 8.55 18.28 20.69
C GLY A 51 8.14 19.73 20.41
N GLU A 52 7.45 20.38 21.36
CA GLU A 52 7.02 21.78 21.21
C GLU A 52 8.20 22.75 21.03
N LYS A 53 9.38 22.41 21.57
CA LYS A 53 10.61 23.19 21.41
C LYS A 53 11.73 22.36 20.82
N ALA A 54 12.69 23.05 20.20
CA ALA A 54 13.91 22.44 19.72
C ALA A 54 14.61 21.66 20.85
N TYR A 55 14.93 20.39 20.58
CA TYR A 55 15.57 19.45 21.51
C TYR A 55 14.72 18.97 22.70
N GLU A 56 13.42 19.29 22.75
CA GLU A 56 12.48 18.66 23.68
C GLU A 56 11.87 17.40 23.04
N TRP A 57 11.57 16.39 23.86
CA TRP A 57 10.84 15.20 23.43
C TRP A 57 9.35 15.47 23.57
N ALA A 58 8.55 15.02 22.61
CA ALA A 58 7.10 14.99 22.75
C ALA A 58 6.69 14.14 23.95
N SER A 59 5.60 14.55 24.62
CA SER A 59 5.00 13.72 25.65
C SER A 59 4.39 12.45 25.03
N PRO A 60 4.25 11.35 25.79
CA PRO A 60 3.59 10.14 25.30
C PRO A 60 2.18 10.40 24.76
N GLU A 61 1.40 11.28 25.39
CA GLU A 61 0.03 11.60 24.96
C GLU A 61 0.01 12.33 23.60
N GLU A 62 0.97 13.22 23.36
CA GLU A 62 1.11 13.90 22.07
C GLU A 62 1.55 12.92 20.98
N LEU A 63 2.48 12.02 21.28
CA LEU A 63 2.93 10.99 20.34
C LEU A 63 1.80 10.04 19.95
N ASP A 64 0.97 9.62 20.90
CA ASP A 64 -0.19 8.78 20.61
C ASP A 64 -1.19 9.50 19.67
N LYS A 65 -1.42 10.79 19.91
CA LYS A 65 -2.28 11.62 19.03
C LYS A 65 -1.69 11.74 17.62
N VAL A 66 -0.39 12.02 17.52
CA VAL A 66 0.32 12.11 16.24
C VAL A 66 0.23 10.77 15.51
N TYR A 67 0.56 9.67 16.18
CA TYR A 67 0.55 8.33 15.62
C TYR A 67 -0.83 7.96 15.06
N GLU A 68 -1.90 8.13 15.84
CA GLU A 68 -3.24 7.81 15.34
C GLU A 68 -3.68 8.74 14.19
N SER A 69 -3.23 10.00 14.20
CA SER A 69 -3.51 10.92 13.09
C SER A 69 -2.80 10.51 11.79
N GLU A 70 -1.51 10.16 11.87
CA GLU A 70 -0.71 9.74 10.72
C GLU A 70 -1.17 8.38 10.19
N LYS A 71 -1.45 7.45 11.10
CA LYS A 71 -2.06 6.15 10.78
C LYS A 71 -3.39 6.29 10.06
N THR A 72 -4.25 7.20 10.48
CA THR A 72 -5.54 7.43 9.81
C THR A 72 -5.35 7.98 8.39
N LYS A 73 -4.44 8.95 8.22
CA LYS A 73 -4.12 9.51 6.89
C LYS A 73 -3.58 8.44 5.96
N ILE A 74 -2.60 7.66 6.42
CA ILE A 74 -1.97 6.66 5.57
C ILE A 74 -2.92 5.50 5.27
N GLN A 75 -3.77 5.10 6.22
CA GLN A 75 -4.75 4.04 5.98
C GLN A 75 -5.67 4.42 4.82
N LYS A 76 -6.13 5.67 4.77
CA LYS A 76 -6.95 6.15 3.65
C LYS A 76 -6.21 6.07 2.32
N ILE A 77 -4.93 6.45 2.29
CA ILE A 77 -4.09 6.35 1.08
C ILE A 77 -3.94 4.88 0.64
N LEU A 78 -3.66 3.98 1.58
CA LEU A 78 -3.51 2.55 1.30
C LEU A 78 -4.81 1.93 0.79
N ASP A 79 -5.96 2.32 1.37
CA ASP A 79 -7.28 1.89 0.93
C ASP A 79 -7.56 2.33 -0.52
N ASP A 80 -7.22 3.57 -0.87
CA ASP A 80 -7.38 4.10 -2.23
C ASP A 80 -6.50 3.33 -3.23
N ILE A 81 -5.23 3.08 -2.90
CA ILE A 81 -4.31 2.28 -3.74
C ILE A 81 -4.85 0.84 -3.90
N LYS A 82 -5.35 0.23 -2.82
CA LYS A 82 -5.92 -1.12 -2.86
C LYS A 82 -7.17 -1.17 -3.75
N GLN A 83 -8.04 -0.17 -3.67
CA GLN A 83 -9.20 -0.06 -4.56
C GLN A 83 -8.77 0.08 -6.03
N LYS A 84 -7.77 0.92 -6.32
CA LYS A 84 -7.18 1.04 -7.68
C LYS A 84 -6.63 -0.30 -8.17
N ALA A 85 -5.88 -1.03 -7.34
CA ALA A 85 -5.31 -2.34 -7.68
C ALA A 85 -6.41 -3.38 -8.00
N LYS A 86 -7.49 -3.39 -7.21
CA LYS A 86 -8.67 -4.23 -7.45
C LYS A 86 -9.36 -3.87 -8.77
N LEU A 87 -9.56 -2.58 -9.04
CA LEU A 87 -10.15 -2.11 -10.29
C LEU A 87 -9.28 -2.44 -11.50
N ALA A 88 -7.95 -2.29 -11.41
CA ALA A 88 -7.02 -2.65 -12.48
C ALA A 88 -7.08 -4.16 -12.81
N SER A 89 -7.27 -4.99 -11.78
CA SER A 89 -7.48 -6.43 -11.92
C SER A 89 -8.84 -6.77 -12.56
N ILE A 90 -9.91 -6.02 -12.22
CA ILE A 90 -11.23 -6.13 -12.87
C ILE A 90 -11.18 -5.64 -14.32
N LEU A 91 -10.43 -4.58 -14.62
CA LEU A 91 -10.24 -4.06 -15.98
C LEU A 91 -9.51 -5.06 -16.88
N SER A 92 -8.60 -5.89 -16.35
CA SER A 92 -8.08 -7.05 -17.10
C SER A 92 -9.05 -8.21 -17.24
N LYS A 93 -10.00 -8.35 -16.32
CA LYS A 93 -11.07 -9.36 -16.42
C LYS A 93 -12.23 -8.91 -17.30
N ARG A 94 -12.15 -7.73 -17.90
CA ARG A 94 -13.11 -7.25 -18.91
C ARG A 94 -12.68 -7.64 -20.33
N ASP A 95 -11.98 -8.77 -20.46
CA ASP A 95 -12.08 -9.67 -21.60
C ASP A 95 -12.91 -10.87 -21.11
N PHE A 96 -14.13 -10.99 -21.62
CA PHE A 96 -15.13 -11.97 -21.18
C PHE A 96 -14.70 -13.36 -21.69
N ASP A 97 -14.07 -14.16 -20.82
CA ASP A 97 -14.05 -15.62 -20.96
C ASP A 97 -14.69 -16.24 -19.72
N ASP A 98 -15.81 -16.91 -19.97
CA ASP A 98 -16.69 -17.54 -18.99
C ASP A 98 -16.08 -18.88 -18.56
N SER A 99 -15.22 -18.85 -17.54
CA SER A 99 -14.87 -20.08 -16.82
C SER A 99 -14.78 -19.86 -15.32
N LYS A 100 -15.65 -20.60 -14.62
CA LYS A 100 -15.80 -20.66 -13.18
C LYS A 100 -14.50 -21.17 -12.52
N ASP A 101 -13.84 -20.35 -11.70
CA ASP A 101 -13.14 -20.91 -10.54
C ASP A 101 -13.08 -19.95 -9.34
N ARG A 102 -13.36 -20.54 -8.17
CA ARG A 102 -13.45 -19.94 -6.84
C ARG A 102 -12.09 -20.08 -6.15
N ARG A 103 -11.72 -19.07 -5.36
CA ARG A 103 -11.13 -19.17 -4.00
C ARG A 103 -10.61 -17.79 -3.57
N TYR A 104 -11.20 -17.23 -2.52
CA TYR A 104 -10.57 -16.22 -1.67
C TYR A 104 -10.63 -16.75 -0.24
N CYS A 105 -9.46 -16.91 0.37
CA CYS A 105 -9.26 -17.19 1.79
C CYS A 105 -8.91 -15.89 2.49
N GLU A 106 -9.52 -15.67 3.66
CA GLU A 106 -9.31 -14.53 4.55
C GLU A 106 -7.97 -14.61 5.29
N ALA A 107 -7.18 -13.53 5.22
CA ALA A 107 -6.08 -13.23 6.15
C ALA A 107 -5.88 -11.70 6.17
N TYR A 108 -5.85 -11.11 7.37
CA TYR A 108 -5.69 -9.66 7.63
C TYR A 108 -4.25 -9.16 7.39
N SER A 109 -3.70 -9.47 6.21
CA SER A 109 -2.53 -8.85 5.61
C SER A 109 -2.85 -8.77 4.11
N GLU A 110 -3.46 -7.67 3.67
CA GLU A 110 -4.09 -7.63 2.35
C GLU A 110 -3.07 -7.34 1.24
N ILE A 111 -2.28 -8.38 0.99
CA ILE A 111 -1.52 -8.67 -0.20
C ILE A 111 -2.47 -8.71 -1.40
N CYS A 112 -2.15 -7.97 -2.47
CA CYS A 112 -2.77 -8.12 -3.79
C CYS A 112 -2.10 -9.23 -4.59
#